data_AF-A0A534WAZ6-F1
#
_entry.id   AF-A0A534WAZ6-F1
#
_cell.length_a   1.000
_cell.length_b   1.000
_cell.length_c   1.000
_cell.angle_alpha   90.00
_cell.angle_beta   90.00
_cell.angle_gamma   90.00
#
_symmetry.space_group_name_H-M   'P 1'
#
loop_
_entity.id
_entity.type
_entity.pdbx_description
1 polymer ?
#
loop_
_entity_poly.entity_id
_entity_poly.type
_entity_poly.pdbx_seq_one_letter_code
_entity_poly.pdbx_strand_id
1 'polypeptide(L)'
;MTPELAWLLGIFCAEGCITVHPNRPNSASLSFCFGRHEHDLASRTARLLADMFGARPLIVRRRTTMTVECRQTSLARLLEALCGRGAHRKRVRPPVRQGAAPVIRAFLEGYLAGDGHRTSTHAVCLTVSEKLALGLF
;
A
#
# COMPACT_ATOMS: atom_id res chain seq x y z
N MET A 1 -1.98 -9.10 14.13
CA MET A 1 -2.18 -8.48 12.80
C MET A 1 -2.87 -9.51 11.91
N THR A 2 -3.89 -9.13 11.15
CA THR A 2 -4.58 -10.06 10.25
C THR A 2 -3.88 -10.11 8.88
N PRO A 3 -4.02 -11.21 8.10
CA PRO A 3 -3.48 -11.29 6.74
C PRO A 3 -4.01 -10.18 5.81
N GLU A 4 -5.26 -9.76 5.96
CA GLU A 4 -5.87 -8.72 5.13
C GLU A 4 -5.22 -7.35 5.37
N LEU A 5 -4.98 -7.01 6.64
CA LEU A 5 -4.23 -5.81 7.00
C LEU A 5 -2.80 -5.89 6.47
N ALA A 6 -2.15 -7.04 6.60
CA ALA A 6 -0.80 -7.24 6.11
C ALA A 6 -0.72 -7.04 4.59
N TRP A 7 -1.65 -7.62 3.82
CA TRP A 7 -1.76 -7.42 2.38
C TRP A 7 -1.97 -5.94 2.02
N LEU A 8 -2.84 -5.24 2.75
CA LEU A 8 -3.07 -3.81 2.54
C LEU A 8 -1.82 -2.95 2.83
N LEU A 9 -1.03 -3.31 3.85
CA LEU A 9 0.25 -2.65 4.11
C LEU A 9 1.27 -2.95 3.00
N GLY A 10 1.25 -4.17 2.45
CA GLY A 10 2.06 -4.57 1.30
C GLY A 10 1.75 -3.72 0.07
N ILE A 11 0.47 -3.64 -0.33
CA ILE A 11 0.07 -2.84 -1.50
C ILE A 11 0.28 -1.33 -1.27
N PHE A 12 0.16 -0.85 -0.02
CA PHE A 12 0.54 0.53 0.31
C PHE A 12 2.06 0.75 0.13
N CYS A 13 2.87 -0.22 0.52
CA CYS A 13 4.31 -0.14 0.31
C CYS A 13 4.68 -0.12 -1.19
N ALA A 14 3.94 -0.82 -2.05
CA ALA A 14 4.11 -0.72 -3.50
C ALA A 14 3.55 0.60 -4.04
N GLU A 15 2.23 0.73 -4.06
CA GLU A 15 1.50 1.74 -4.83
C GLU A 15 1.00 2.95 -4.02
N GLY A 16 1.12 2.88 -2.70
CA GLY A 16 0.59 3.90 -1.79
C GLY A 16 1.37 5.22 -1.84
N CYS A 17 0.63 6.32 -1.81
CA CYS A 17 1.14 7.68 -1.70
C CYS A 17 0.32 8.46 -0.68
N ILE A 18 0.99 9.35 0.07
CA ILE A 18 0.35 10.27 1.01
C ILE A 18 0.72 11.68 0.60
N THR A 19 -0.30 12.49 0.34
CA THR A 19 -0.18 13.91 0.01
C THR A 19 -0.74 14.74 1.16
N VAL A 20 -0.05 15.83 1.49
CA VAL A 20 -0.48 16.79 2.51
C VAL A 20 -0.66 18.13 1.84
N HIS A 21 -1.77 18.81 2.13
CA HIS A 21 -2.03 20.12 1.54
C HIS A 21 -1.03 21.15 2.09
N PRO A 22 -0.31 21.91 1.23
CA PRO A 22 0.72 22.86 1.68
C PRO A 22 0.20 23.88 2.69
N ASN A 23 -1.00 24.42 2.43
CA ASN A 23 -1.63 25.45 3.28
C ASN A 23 -2.55 24.86 4.37
N ARG A 24 -2.64 23.52 4.49
CA ARG A 24 -3.44 22.84 5.52
C ARG A 24 -2.68 21.58 5.98
N PRO A 25 -1.65 21.70 6.83
CA PRO A 25 -0.79 20.57 7.23
C PRO A 25 -1.54 19.43 7.95
N ASN A 26 -2.72 19.74 8.51
CA ASN A 26 -3.63 18.77 9.13
C ASN A 26 -4.56 18.07 8.11
N SER A 27 -4.43 18.37 6.82
CA SER A 27 -5.20 17.75 5.75
C SER A 27 -4.27 16.84 4.95
N ALA A 28 -4.37 15.53 5.21
CA ALA A 28 -3.64 14.50 4.49
C ALA A 28 -4.63 13.63 3.71
N SER A 29 -4.25 13.26 2.50
CA SER A 29 -4.96 12.29 1.66
C SER A 29 -4.08 11.11 1.34
N LEU A 30 -4.73 9.95 1.28
CA LEU A 30 -4.16 8.68 0.90
C LEU A 30 -4.58 8.37 -0.52
N SER A 31 -3.64 7.95 -1.37
CA SER A 31 -3.95 7.41 -2.68
C SER A 31 -3.14 6.15 -2.97
N PHE A 32 -3.68 5.27 -3.81
CA PHE A 32 -2.97 4.15 -4.40
C PHE A 32 -3.05 4.31 -5.91
N CYS A 33 -1.94 4.12 -6.61
CA CYS A 33 -1.87 4.21 -8.07
C CYS A 33 -1.84 2.81 -8.69
N PHE A 34 -2.55 2.62 -9.79
CA PHE A 34 -2.59 1.36 -10.51
C PHE A 34 -2.60 1.62 -12.02
N GLY A 35 -2.12 0.66 -12.80
CA GLY A 35 -2.34 0.59 -14.24
C GLY A 35 -3.81 0.42 -14.59
N ARG A 36 -4.21 0.83 -15.81
CA ARG A 36 -5.62 0.73 -16.26
C ARG A 36 -6.18 -0.69 -16.24
N HIS A 37 -5.34 -1.70 -16.39
CA HIS A 37 -5.74 -3.10 -16.46
C HIS A 37 -5.86 -3.75 -15.06
N GLU A 38 -5.41 -3.07 -14.01
CA GLU A 38 -5.35 -3.61 -12.64
C GLU A 38 -6.64 -3.32 -11.85
N HIS A 39 -7.79 -3.49 -12.51
CA HIS A 39 -9.09 -3.15 -11.92
C HIS A 39 -9.37 -3.93 -10.62
N ASP A 40 -8.98 -5.20 -10.59
CA ASP A 40 -9.19 -6.07 -9.44
C ASP A 40 -8.36 -5.63 -8.22
N LEU A 41 -7.13 -5.16 -8.44
CA LEU A 41 -6.27 -4.63 -7.38
C LEU A 41 -6.84 -3.35 -6.77
N ALA A 42 -7.31 -2.42 -7.60
CA ALA A 42 -7.96 -1.22 -7.10
C ALA A 42 -9.24 -1.54 -6.35
N SER A 43 -10.06 -2.46 -6.86
CA SER A 43 -11.32 -2.86 -6.23
C SER A 43 -11.09 -3.58 -4.90
N ARG A 44 -10.10 -4.47 -4.83
CA ARG A 44 -9.70 -5.13 -3.58
C ARG A 44 -9.17 -4.13 -2.56
N THR A 45 -8.30 -3.21 -2.98
CA THR A 45 -7.77 -2.14 -2.12
C THR A 45 -8.89 -1.27 -1.56
N ALA A 46 -9.81 -0.81 -2.41
CA ALA A 46 -10.96 -0.02 -2.00
C ALA A 46 -11.85 -0.77 -0.99
N ARG A 47 -12.13 -2.06 -1.24
CA ARG A 47 -12.92 -2.90 -0.34
C ARG A 47 -12.26 -3.03 1.04
N LEU A 48 -10.97 -3.36 1.09
CA LEU A 48 -10.26 -3.49 2.38
C LEU A 48 -10.22 -2.17 3.16
N LEU A 49 -10.07 -1.03 2.49
CA LEU A 49 -10.13 0.27 3.15
C LEU A 49 -11.52 0.53 3.76
N ALA A 50 -12.58 0.17 3.04
CA ALA A 50 -13.96 0.32 3.53
C ALA A 50 -14.25 -0.63 4.69
N ASP A 51 -13.95 -1.92 4.54
CA ASP A 51 -14.30 -2.97 5.50
C ASP A 51 -13.54 -2.81 6.81
N MET A 52 -12.24 -2.48 6.76
CA MET A 52 -11.39 -2.44 7.95
C MET A 52 -11.42 -1.09 8.67
N PHE A 53 -11.65 0.01 7.95
CA PHE A 53 -11.52 1.36 8.51
C PHE A 53 -12.79 2.21 8.37
N GLY A 54 -13.88 1.66 7.81
CA GLY A 54 -15.08 2.43 7.48
C GLY A 54 -14.79 3.54 6.45
N ALA A 55 -13.72 3.37 5.66
CA ALA A 55 -13.30 4.40 4.73
C ALA A 55 -14.28 4.53 3.56
N ARG A 56 -14.29 5.70 2.92
CA ARG A 56 -15.05 5.93 1.67
C ARG A 56 -14.08 6.20 0.52
N PRO A 57 -13.40 5.16 0.01
CA PRO A 57 -12.48 5.33 -1.11
C PRO A 57 -13.24 5.64 -2.40
N LEU A 58 -12.65 6.49 -3.23
CA LEU A 58 -13.12 6.77 -4.58
C LEU A 58 -12.16 6.16 -5.59
N ILE A 59 -12.67 5.36 -6.53
CA ILE A 59 -11.88 4.87 -7.66
C ILE A 59 -11.96 5.91 -8.78
N VAL A 60 -10.85 6.56 -9.09
CA VAL A 60 -10.75 7.58 -10.13
C VAL A 60 -9.99 7.00 -11.32
N ARG A 61 -10.64 6.92 -12.48
CA ARG A 61 -9.99 6.50 -13.73
C ARG A 61 -9.40 7.72 -14.44
N ARG A 62 -8.14 7.61 -14.85
CA ARG A 62 -7.39 8.62 -15.62
C ARG A 62 -7.00 8.04 -16.98
N ARG A 63 -6.37 8.87 -17.83
CA ARG A 63 -6.01 8.48 -19.19
C ARG A 63 -5.15 7.21 -19.24
N THR A 64 -4.18 7.08 -18.34
CA THR A 64 -3.20 5.97 -18.35
C THR A 64 -3.19 5.15 -17.07
N THR A 65 -3.81 5.65 -16.01
CA THR A 65 -3.79 5.05 -14.67
C THR A 65 -5.17 5.07 -14.05
N MET A 66 -5.31 4.37 -12.92
CA MET A 66 -6.47 4.40 -12.06
C MET A 66 -5.96 4.59 -10.63
N THR A 67 -6.66 5.41 -9.84
CA THR A 67 -6.30 5.68 -8.46
C THR A 67 -7.42 5.30 -7.51
N VAL A 68 -7.06 4.77 -6.35
CA VAL A 68 -7.97 4.64 -5.20
C VAL A 68 -7.64 5.77 -4.25
N GLU A 69 -8.55 6.74 -4.09
CA GLU A 69 -8.32 7.96 -3.31
C GLU A 69 -9.17 7.96 -2.04
N CYS A 70 -8.55 8.28 -0.89
CA CYS A 70 -9.22 8.43 0.39
C CYS A 70 -8.81 9.75 1.08
N ARG A 71 -9.78 10.62 1.35
CA ARG A 71 -9.58 11.92 2.00
C ARG A 71 -9.81 11.86 3.51
N GLN A 72 -9.22 10.87 4.17
CA GLN A 72 -9.30 10.70 5.62
C GLN A 72 -7.91 10.87 6.23
N THR A 73 -7.68 12.02 6.87
CA THR A 73 -6.37 12.34 7.48
C THR A 73 -5.92 11.26 8.47
N SER A 74 -6.82 10.77 9.33
CA SER A 74 -6.49 9.75 10.33
C SER A 74 -5.94 8.48 9.69
N LEU A 75 -6.58 7.99 8.62
CA LEU A 75 -6.14 6.82 7.88
C LEU A 75 -4.80 7.04 7.18
N ALA A 76 -4.62 8.20 6.55
CA ALA A 76 -3.35 8.57 5.95
C ALA A 76 -2.21 8.59 6.99
N ARG A 77 -2.43 9.21 8.16
CA ARG A 77 -1.43 9.26 9.25
C ARG A 77 -1.18 7.88 9.87
N LEU A 78 -2.19 7.03 9.97
CA LEU A 78 -2.03 5.65 10.42
C LEU A 78 -1.09 4.87 9.49
N LEU A 79 -1.32 4.94 8.17
CA LEU A 79 -0.45 4.27 7.19
C LEU A 79 0.95 4.90 7.12
N GLU A 80 1.07 6.23 7.27
CA GLU A 80 2.37 6.90 7.40
C GLU A 80 3.13 6.42 8.62
N ALA A 81 2.47 6.27 9.77
CA ALA A 81 3.09 5.72 10.97
C ALA A 81 3.50 4.26 10.74
N LEU A 82 2.65 3.47 10.05
CA LEU A 82 2.84 2.06 9.78
C LEU A 82 3.96 1.74 8.82
N CYS A 83 4.08 2.50 7.74
CA CYS A 83 4.93 2.15 6.62
C CYS A 83 5.89 3.27 6.24
N GLY A 84 5.74 4.49 6.79
CA GLY A 84 6.49 5.67 6.36
C GLY A 84 5.81 6.43 5.21
N ARG A 85 6.35 7.61 4.87
CA ARG A 85 5.87 8.47 3.76
C ARG A 85 6.97 8.71 2.74
N GLY A 86 6.63 8.53 1.46
CA GLY A 86 7.53 8.69 0.33
C GLY A 86 8.38 7.44 0.09
N ALA A 87 8.69 7.16 -1.18
CA ALA A 87 9.29 5.89 -1.61
C ALA A 87 10.57 5.52 -0.83
N HIS A 88 11.48 6.48 -0.59
CA HIS A 88 12.73 6.25 0.14
C HIS A 88 12.56 5.97 1.64
N ARG A 89 11.42 6.31 2.25
CA ARG A 89 11.15 6.09 3.67
C ARG A 89 10.16 4.96 3.92
N LYS A 90 9.65 4.32 2.86
CA LYS A 90 8.78 3.15 2.98
C LYS A 90 9.55 2.02 3.68
N ARG A 91 8.95 1.37 4.67
CA ARG A 91 9.61 0.36 5.51
C ARG A 91 8.62 -0.70 5.96
N VAL A 92 9.10 -1.95 6.03
CA VAL A 92 8.38 -3.03 6.71
C VAL A 92 8.59 -2.84 8.21
N ARG A 93 7.52 -2.67 8.99
CA ARG A 93 7.66 -2.58 10.46
C ARG A 93 7.78 -3.98 11.09
N PRO A 94 8.44 -4.08 12.27
CA PRO A 94 8.63 -5.35 12.98
C PRO A 94 7.38 -6.21 13.18
N PRO A 95 6.16 -5.67 13.39
CA PRO A 95 4.95 -6.49 13.55
C PRO A 95 4.57 -7.31 12.30
N VAL A 96 5.01 -6.90 11.11
CA VAL A 96 4.89 -7.70 9.90
C VAL A 96 6.02 -8.72 9.84
N ARG A 97 7.26 -8.27 10.05
CA ARG A 97 8.48 -9.09 9.98
C ARG A 97 8.51 -10.25 10.99
N GLN A 98 7.94 -10.05 12.16
CA GLN A 98 7.86 -11.04 13.25
C GLN A 98 6.47 -11.68 13.35
N GLY A 99 5.61 -11.44 12.36
CA GLY A 99 4.26 -12.02 12.31
C GLY A 99 4.29 -13.53 12.03
N ALA A 100 3.14 -14.18 12.21
CA ALA A 100 2.97 -15.56 11.76
C ALA A 100 3.14 -15.68 10.24
N ALA A 101 3.52 -16.87 9.75
CA ALA A 101 3.76 -17.11 8.32
C ALA A 101 2.63 -16.62 7.38
N PRO A 102 1.32 -16.75 7.71
CA PRO A 102 0.24 -16.20 6.87
C PRO A 102 0.25 -14.67 6.76
N VAL A 103 0.66 -13.96 7.81
CA VAL A 103 0.76 -12.50 7.84
C VAL A 103 1.91 -12.03 6.95
N ILE A 104 3.08 -12.66 7.09
CA ILE A 104 4.25 -12.36 6.26
C ILE A 104 3.92 -12.62 4.79
N ARG A 105 3.34 -13.79 4.49
CA ARG A 105 2.95 -14.16 3.13
C ARG A 105 1.98 -13.13 2.53
N ALA A 106 0.94 -12.76 3.26
CA ALA A 106 -0.06 -11.82 2.76
C ALA A 106 0.55 -10.42 2.51
N PHE A 107 1.47 -9.96 3.36
CA PHE A 107 2.22 -8.73 3.09
C PHE A 107 3.03 -8.81 1.80
N LEU A 108 3.79 -9.88 1.61
CA LEU A 108 4.60 -10.10 0.41
C LEU A 108 3.72 -10.18 -0.84
N GLU A 109 2.58 -10.88 -0.76
CA GLU A 109 1.61 -10.95 -1.86
C GLU A 109 1.04 -9.57 -2.22
N GLY A 110 0.75 -8.73 -1.23
CA GLY A 110 0.30 -7.36 -1.48
C GLY A 110 1.37 -6.50 -2.11
N TYR A 111 2.61 -6.62 -1.65
CA TYR A 111 3.74 -5.88 -2.22
C TYR A 111 4.03 -6.29 -3.67
N LEU A 112 4.09 -7.61 -3.92
CA LEU A 112 4.28 -8.21 -5.24
C LEU A 112 3.14 -7.91 -6.21
N ALA A 113 1.93 -7.69 -5.71
CA ALA A 113 0.79 -7.38 -6.55
C ALA A 113 0.88 -5.97 -7.16
N GLY A 114 1.55 -5.02 -6.50
CA GLY A 114 1.73 -3.67 -7.04
C GLY A 114 3.02 -3.53 -7.86
N ASP A 115 4.16 -3.72 -7.20
CA ASP A 115 5.49 -3.44 -7.77
C ASP A 115 6.25 -4.71 -8.18
N GLY A 116 5.54 -5.82 -8.31
CA GLY A 116 6.12 -7.13 -8.64
C GLY A 116 5.95 -7.48 -10.11
N HIS A 117 7.06 -7.81 -10.76
CA HIS A 117 7.03 -8.55 -12.02
C HIS A 117 7.15 -10.04 -11.70
N ARG A 118 6.08 -10.80 -11.94
CA ARG A 118 6.09 -12.25 -11.80
C ARG A 118 6.43 -12.91 -13.12
N THR A 119 7.50 -13.70 -13.13
CA THR A 119 7.79 -14.65 -14.21
C THR A 119 7.44 -16.07 -13.74
N SER A 120 7.46 -17.05 -14.63
CA SER A 120 7.15 -18.46 -14.31
C SER A 120 8.14 -19.09 -13.31
N THR A 121 9.32 -18.50 -13.12
CA THR A 121 10.38 -19.07 -12.29
C THR A 121 10.74 -18.21 -11.09
N HIS A 122 10.56 -16.89 -11.18
CA HIS A 122 10.95 -15.95 -10.12
C HIS A 122 10.00 -14.76 -10.05
N ALA A 123 9.86 -14.20 -8.85
CA ALA A 123 9.17 -12.94 -8.63
C ALA A 123 10.19 -11.86 -8.24
N VAL A 124 10.19 -10.75 -8.96
CA VAL A 124 11.09 -9.62 -8.72
C VAL A 124 10.26 -8.43 -8.29
N CYS A 125 10.63 -7.82 -7.16
CA CYS A 125 10.15 -6.49 -6.80
C CYS A 125 11.31 -5.52 -6.75
N LEU A 126 11.06 -4.29 -7.19
CA LEU A 126 12.00 -3.21 -7.04
C LEU A 126 11.60 -2.38 -5.83
N THR A 127 12.58 -1.73 -5.20
CA THR A 127 12.31 -0.69 -4.20
C THR A 127 13.50 0.24 -4.13
N VAL A 128 13.23 1.54 -3.96
CA VAL A 128 14.27 2.55 -3.72
C VAL A 128 14.55 2.72 -2.22
N SER A 129 13.93 1.91 -1.35
CA SER A 129 14.15 1.93 0.10
C SER A 129 14.98 0.72 0.53
N GLU A 130 16.24 0.96 0.89
CA GLU A 130 17.14 -0.06 1.45
C GLU A 130 16.53 -0.76 2.68
N LYS A 131 15.83 0.00 3.55
CA LYS A 131 15.15 -0.57 4.72
C LYS A 131 13.97 -1.46 4.36
N LEU A 132 13.30 -1.20 3.24
CA LEU A 132 12.27 -2.09 2.73
C LEU A 132 12.92 -3.35 2.16
N ALA A 133 13.98 -3.21 1.35
CA ALA A 133 14.71 -4.33 0.77
C ALA A 133 15.24 -5.31 1.84
N LEU A 134 15.95 -4.80 2.86
CA LEU A 134 16.46 -5.60 3.99
C LEU A 134 15.37 -6.07 4.96
N GLY A 135 14.16 -5.51 4.85
CA GLY A 135 13.01 -5.88 5.67
C GLY A 135 12.20 -7.05 5.12
N LEU A 136 12.40 -7.40 3.84
CA LEU A 136 11.73 -8.51 3.15
C LEU A 136 12.44 -9.86 3.36
N PHE A 137 13.70 -9.84 3.84
CA PHE A 137 14.51 -10.99 4.25
C PHE A 137 14.70 -11.00 5.78
#